data_AF-Q1RPZ4-F1
#
_entry.id   AF-Q1RPZ4-F1
#
_cell.length_a   1.000
_cell.length_b   1.000
_cell.length_c   1.000
_cell.angle_alpha   90.00
_cell.angle_beta   90.00
_cell.angle_gamma   90.00
#
_symmetry.space_group_name_H-M   'P 1'
#
loop_
_entity.id
_entity.type
_entity.pdbx_description
1 polymer ?
#
loop_
_entity_poly.entity_id
_entity_poly.type
_entity_poly.pdbx_seq_one_letter_code
_entity_poly.pdbx_strand_id
1 'polypeptide(L)'
;MKLNLNGCGKCENCQRKADCGMCDTCFDRSKYGSQSKAQKCRLRRCLDDRFSGNVKQKQTKESLKRQADLAFEENRKKHEKKIKKEKKEKRKQQSMYATANETNEFDYDMKRQCIGPRCTKPALVTSKYCSHECGRLLARNRLLQILPQRIQEWNGTPTVANDNGRQELDRIRKRMINARTELQALEQKFHRLETIISTGRSLTVVEKLDNDDESEGEMDQSIYCVVCGHSVSIRNAIKHMDKCYIKIESQMSFGSVYPTRIEGSQRLFCDVYNEQQQTYCKRLQVLCPEHTKEPKVPETEVCGCPLTCDIYGTELPTKPNHFCRAAKRKCTRHFKWETMYRAEVDLQRIRQWLKIDEIFDEERRIKTAMSNRAGLVSLLLHQTTVHDPNCLDMRTKPTVTKKPAYRLMI
;
A
#
# COMPACT_ATOMS: atom_id res chain seq x y z
N MET A 1 15.04 -38.30 36.00
CA MET A 1 16.36 -38.14 35.35
C MET A 1 16.60 -36.66 35.09
N LYS A 2 17.64 -36.05 35.67
CA LYS A 2 17.94 -34.61 35.50
C LYS A 2 18.35 -34.33 34.05
N LEU A 3 17.50 -33.63 33.29
CA LEU A 3 17.82 -33.17 31.94
C LEU A 3 18.92 -32.12 32.03
N ASN A 4 20.03 -32.37 31.35
CA ASN A 4 21.17 -31.46 31.29
C ASN A 4 20.77 -30.25 30.42
N LEU A 5 20.56 -29.07 31.03
CA LEU A 5 20.00 -27.89 30.34
C LEU A 5 20.83 -27.37 29.14
N ASN A 6 22.05 -27.88 28.93
CA ASN A 6 23.01 -27.31 27.98
C ASN A 6 23.55 -28.32 26.95
N GLY A 7 22.83 -29.40 26.64
CA GLY A 7 23.14 -30.29 25.51
C GLY A 7 22.43 -31.65 25.52
N CYS A 8 22.34 -32.29 24.35
CA CYS A 8 21.64 -33.58 24.16
C CYS A 8 22.36 -34.80 24.78
N GLY A 9 23.61 -34.64 25.22
CA GLY A 9 24.40 -35.69 25.89
C GLY A 9 24.88 -36.85 25.00
N LYS A 10 24.37 -36.96 23.76
CA LYS A 10 24.64 -38.09 22.85
C LYS A 10 25.42 -37.73 21.59
N CYS A 11 25.45 -36.45 21.18
CA CYS A 11 26.20 -36.04 19.99
C CYS A 11 27.72 -35.99 20.24
N GLU A 12 28.51 -36.12 19.18
CA GLU A 12 29.98 -36.12 19.23
C GLU A 12 30.54 -34.93 20.03
N ASN A 13 29.97 -33.73 19.86
CA ASN A 13 30.38 -32.53 20.59
C ASN A 13 30.02 -32.57 22.08
N CYS A 14 28.91 -33.20 22.46
CA CYS A 14 28.54 -33.37 23.87
C CYS A 14 29.39 -34.44 24.58
N GLN A 15 29.94 -35.40 23.82
CA GLN A 15 30.81 -36.45 24.34
C GLN A 15 32.27 -36.01 24.51
N ARG A 16 32.67 -34.88 23.89
CA ARG A 16 34.01 -34.30 24.03
C ARG A 16 34.25 -33.74 25.44
N LYS A 17 35.26 -34.30 26.11
CA LYS A 17 35.65 -33.96 27.49
C LYS A 17 36.57 -32.75 27.61
N ALA A 18 37.31 -32.41 26.55
CA ALA A 18 38.27 -31.31 26.53
C ALA A 18 37.90 -30.23 25.50
N ASP A 19 38.23 -28.98 25.81
CA ASP A 19 38.13 -27.85 24.89
C ASP A 19 39.24 -27.95 23.82
N CYS A 20 38.96 -27.54 22.58
CA CYS A 20 39.88 -27.79 21.46
C CYS A 20 41.13 -26.90 21.42
N GLY A 21 41.22 -25.86 22.26
CA GLY A 21 42.36 -24.94 22.33
C GLY A 21 42.52 -23.98 21.13
N MET A 22 41.99 -24.33 19.96
CA MET A 22 42.28 -23.64 18.70
C MET A 22 41.11 -22.82 18.13
N CYS A 23 39.88 -22.99 18.64
CA CYS A 23 38.77 -22.13 18.20
C CYS A 23 38.87 -20.73 18.82
N ASP A 24 38.28 -19.74 18.15
CA ASP A 24 38.15 -18.36 18.63
C ASP A 24 37.75 -18.26 20.12
N THR A 25 36.78 -19.06 20.57
CA THR A 25 36.29 -19.06 21.95
C THR A 25 37.35 -19.60 22.94
N CYS A 26 38.18 -20.56 22.51
CA CYS A 26 39.28 -21.08 23.31
C CYS A 26 40.49 -20.13 23.28
N PHE A 27 40.74 -19.50 22.14
CA PHE A 27 41.82 -18.54 21.94
C PHE A 27 41.59 -17.27 22.76
N ASP A 28 40.38 -16.70 22.69
CA ASP A 28 40.00 -15.52 23.48
C ASP A 28 40.02 -15.79 24.99
N ARG A 29 39.68 -17.02 25.40
CA ARG A 29 39.80 -17.46 26.80
C ARG A 29 41.24 -17.45 27.29
N SER A 30 42.20 -17.86 26.47
CA SER A 30 43.62 -17.87 26.83
C SER A 30 44.23 -16.47 26.89
N LYS A 31 43.70 -15.52 26.11
CA LYS A 31 44.25 -14.17 25.97
C LYS A 31 43.69 -13.15 26.96
N TYR A 32 42.42 -13.26 27.35
CA TYR A 32 41.73 -12.20 28.11
C TYR A 32 41.26 -12.59 29.51
N GLY A 33 41.33 -13.86 29.91
CA GLY A 33 40.83 -14.31 31.21
C GLY A 33 39.30 -14.21 31.33
N SER A 34 38.65 -15.18 31.97
CA SER A 34 37.19 -15.32 31.96
C SER A 34 36.48 -14.30 32.85
N GLN A 35 35.96 -13.20 32.30
CA GLN A 35 34.96 -12.36 32.96
C GLN A 35 33.54 -12.63 32.42
N SER A 36 32.79 -13.44 33.19
CA SER A 36 31.33 -13.67 33.12
C SER A 36 30.73 -14.40 31.89
N LYS A 37 29.89 -15.42 32.17
CA LYS A 37 29.17 -16.32 31.23
C LYS A 37 30.03 -16.89 30.09
N ALA A 38 30.97 -17.77 30.47
CA ALA A 38 31.84 -18.48 29.53
C ALA A 38 31.04 -19.21 28.43
N GLN A 39 31.18 -18.74 27.19
CA GLN A 39 30.74 -19.48 26.01
C GLN A 39 31.53 -20.79 25.94
N LYS A 40 30.84 -21.90 25.66
CA LYS A 40 31.48 -23.22 25.51
C LYS A 40 32.31 -23.24 24.23
N CYS A 41 33.42 -24.00 24.24
CA CYS A 41 34.20 -24.32 23.04
C CYS A 41 33.27 -24.68 21.87
N ARG A 42 33.53 -24.18 20.66
CA ARG A 42 32.71 -24.46 19.47
C ARG A 42 32.55 -25.96 19.22
N LEU A 43 33.62 -26.72 19.45
CA LEU A 43 33.66 -28.18 19.33
C LEU A 43 32.94 -28.93 20.47
N ARG A 44 32.39 -28.22 21.45
CA ARG A 44 31.57 -28.76 22.55
C ARG A 44 30.16 -28.18 22.59
N ARG A 45 29.78 -27.44 21.55
CA ARG A 45 28.39 -26.98 21.36
C ARG A 45 27.57 -28.12 20.78
N CYS A 46 26.42 -28.39 21.39
CA CYS A 46 25.53 -29.46 20.97
C CYS A 46 25.12 -29.30 19.50
N LEU A 47 25.17 -30.39 18.73
CA LEU A 47 24.76 -30.44 17.32
C LEU A 47 23.24 -30.55 17.14
N ASP A 48 22.50 -30.88 18.19
CA ASP A 48 21.02 -30.86 18.16
C ASP A 48 20.52 -29.42 18.22
N ASP A 49 19.79 -29.01 17.18
CA ASP A 49 19.26 -27.66 16.98
C ASP A 49 18.36 -27.18 18.13
N ARG A 50 17.77 -28.10 18.90
CA ARG A 50 16.96 -27.76 20.09
C ARG A 50 17.79 -27.20 21.25
N PHE A 51 19.09 -27.51 21.28
CA PHE A 51 20.02 -27.08 22.34
C PHE A 51 21.12 -26.14 21.82
N SER A 52 21.23 -26.00 20.50
CA SER A 52 22.07 -25.03 19.82
C SER A 52 21.38 -23.67 19.81
N GLY A 53 21.63 -22.82 20.81
CA GLY A 53 21.04 -21.47 20.84
C GLY A 53 21.36 -20.69 19.57
N ASN A 54 20.39 -20.53 18.67
CA ASN A 54 20.59 -19.96 17.33
C ASN A 54 21.43 -18.67 17.33
N VAL A 55 22.67 -18.79 16.84
CA VAL A 55 23.42 -17.63 16.35
C VAL A 55 22.87 -17.36 14.95
N LYS A 56 22.07 -16.32 14.80
CA LYS A 56 21.73 -15.78 13.49
C LYS A 56 23.05 -15.51 12.77
N GLN A 57 23.37 -16.28 11.73
CA GLN A 57 24.52 -16.01 10.87
C GLN A 57 24.30 -14.62 10.27
N LYS A 58 25.16 -13.68 10.63
CA LYS A 58 25.25 -12.37 9.99
C LYS A 58 25.69 -12.62 8.55
N GLN A 59 24.76 -12.62 7.61
CA GLN A 59 25.06 -12.90 6.21
C GLN A 59 26.07 -11.87 5.70
N THR A 60 27.18 -12.35 5.13
CA THR A 60 28.22 -11.51 4.56
C THR A 60 27.70 -10.82 3.29
N LYS A 61 28.23 -9.63 2.95
CA LYS A 61 27.87 -8.89 1.73
C LYS A 61 27.97 -9.75 0.45
N GLU A 62 28.86 -10.73 0.43
CA GLU A 62 28.97 -11.71 -0.68
C GLU A 62 27.79 -12.69 -0.77
N SER A 63 27.19 -13.09 0.35
CA SER A 63 26.02 -13.98 0.36
C SER A 63 24.76 -13.27 -0.17
N LEU A 64 24.59 -11.99 0.17
CA LEU A 64 23.51 -11.16 -0.34
C LEU A 64 23.67 -10.87 -1.84
N LYS A 65 24.92 -10.63 -2.29
CA LYS A 65 25.23 -10.47 -3.72
C LYS A 65 24.92 -11.74 -4.51
N ARG A 66 25.32 -12.92 -4.01
CA ARG A 66 24.99 -14.22 -4.63
C ARG A 66 23.49 -14.47 -4.69
N GLN A 67 22.72 -14.11 -3.66
CA GLN A 67 21.25 -14.22 -3.70
C GLN A 67 20.62 -13.27 -4.73
N ALA A 68 21.11 -12.03 -4.84
CA ALA A 68 20.66 -11.09 -5.86
C ALA A 68 21.00 -11.58 -7.28
N ASP A 69 22.20 -12.13 -7.49
CA ASP A 69 22.62 -12.69 -8.77
C ASP A 69 21.78 -13.92 -9.17
N LEU A 70 21.45 -14.78 -8.20
CA LEU A 70 20.54 -15.92 -8.42
C LEU A 70 19.11 -15.46 -8.75
N ALA A 71 18.59 -14.42 -8.08
CA ALA A 71 17.28 -13.85 -8.37
C ALA A 71 17.22 -13.17 -9.75
N PHE A 72 18.31 -12.51 -10.16
CA PHE A 72 18.45 -11.92 -11.49
C PHE A 72 18.47 -13.00 -12.58
N GLU A 73 19.25 -14.06 -12.39
CA GLU A 73 19.33 -15.18 -13.33
C GLU A 73 18.00 -15.95 -13.44
N GLU A 74 17.26 -16.07 -12.34
CA GLU A 74 15.92 -16.67 -12.34
C GLU A 74 14.91 -15.81 -13.14
N ASN A 75 14.95 -14.49 -12.97
CA ASN A 75 14.12 -13.56 -13.74
C ASN A 75 14.48 -13.55 -15.24
N ARG A 76 15.78 -13.63 -15.58
CA ARG A 76 16.23 -13.77 -16.97
C ARG A 76 15.68 -15.06 -17.62
N LYS A 77 15.76 -16.19 -16.90
CA LYS A 77 15.20 -17.48 -17.35
C LYS A 77 13.68 -17.43 -17.50
N LYS A 78 12.95 -16.72 -16.62
CA LYS A 78 11.50 -16.50 -16.75
C LYS A 78 11.17 -15.66 -18.00
N HIS A 79 11.93 -14.61 -18.28
CA HIS A 79 11.76 -13.78 -19.47
C HIS A 79 12.04 -14.55 -20.76
N GLU A 80 13.12 -15.34 -20.82
CA GLU A 80 13.41 -16.21 -21.97
C GLU A 80 12.33 -17.27 -22.19
N LYS A 81 11.81 -17.89 -21.12
CA LYS A 81 10.68 -18.83 -21.21
C LYS A 81 9.43 -18.14 -21.78
N LYS A 82 9.16 -16.89 -21.40
CA LYS A 82 8.04 -16.10 -21.94
C LYS A 82 8.22 -15.81 -23.43
N ILE A 83 9.40 -15.38 -23.86
CA ILE A 83 9.73 -15.17 -25.28
C ILE A 83 9.63 -16.49 -26.08
N LYS A 84 10.15 -17.60 -25.53
CA LYS A 84 10.03 -18.92 -26.18
C LYS A 84 8.57 -19.37 -26.29
N LYS A 85 7.73 -19.08 -25.28
CA LYS A 85 6.28 -19.36 -25.32
C LYS A 85 5.59 -18.52 -26.39
N GLU A 86 5.86 -17.22 -26.47
CA GLU A 86 5.32 -16.34 -27.53
C GLU A 86 5.77 -16.76 -28.93
N LYS A 87 7.05 -17.15 -29.10
CA LYS A 87 7.54 -17.69 -30.38
C LYS A 87 6.88 -19.03 -30.74
N LYS A 88 6.59 -19.89 -29.76
CA LYS A 88 5.89 -21.17 -29.96
C LYS A 88 4.41 -20.95 -30.28
N GLU A 89 3.76 -19.97 -29.65
CA GLU A 89 2.38 -19.55 -29.98
C GLU A 89 2.31 -18.96 -31.38
N LYS A 90 3.23 -18.06 -31.76
CA LYS A 90 3.32 -17.56 -33.14
C LYS A 90 3.53 -18.68 -34.16
N ARG A 91 4.40 -19.65 -33.88
CA ARG A 91 4.59 -20.85 -34.73
C ARG A 91 3.35 -21.74 -34.79
N LYS A 92 2.64 -21.95 -33.68
CA LYS A 92 1.37 -22.69 -33.65
C LYS A 92 0.28 -21.97 -34.44
N GLN A 93 0.19 -20.66 -34.33
CA GLN A 93 -0.77 -19.83 -35.07
C GLN A 93 -0.47 -19.84 -36.57
N GLN A 94 0.81 -19.81 -36.94
CA GLN A 94 1.28 -19.93 -38.32
C GLN A 94 1.07 -21.35 -38.88
N SER A 95 1.25 -22.40 -38.07
CA SER A 95 0.96 -23.80 -38.41
C SER A 95 -0.55 -24.06 -38.54
N MET A 96 -1.39 -23.52 -37.65
CA MET A 96 -2.85 -23.62 -37.78
C MET A 96 -3.37 -22.93 -39.03
N TYR A 97 -2.79 -21.79 -39.41
CA TYR A 97 -3.09 -21.13 -40.68
C TYR A 97 -2.62 -21.94 -41.90
N ALA A 98 -1.55 -22.72 -41.76
CA ALA A 98 -1.08 -23.63 -42.82
C ALA A 98 -2.00 -24.86 -42.96
N THR A 99 -2.39 -25.50 -41.85
CA THR A 99 -3.28 -26.66 -41.86
C THR A 99 -4.72 -26.32 -42.26
N ALA A 100 -5.20 -25.11 -41.96
CA ALA A 100 -6.50 -24.63 -42.46
C ALA A 100 -6.52 -24.38 -43.98
N ASN A 101 -5.35 -24.28 -44.63
CA ASN A 101 -5.24 -24.20 -46.09
C ASN A 101 -5.18 -25.59 -46.74
N GLU A 102 -4.78 -26.64 -46.04
CA GLU A 102 -4.75 -28.02 -46.59
C GLU A 102 -6.16 -28.60 -46.77
N THR A 103 -7.15 -28.16 -45.97
CA THR A 103 -8.55 -28.62 -46.10
C THR A 103 -9.35 -27.91 -47.20
N ASN A 104 -8.76 -26.96 -47.93
CA ASN A 104 -9.37 -26.33 -49.12
C ASN A 104 -8.70 -26.87 -50.40
N GLU A 105 -8.69 -28.19 -50.55
CA GLU A 105 -8.11 -28.91 -51.69
C GLU A 105 -8.99 -28.84 -52.97
N PHE A 106 -9.92 -27.88 -53.03
CA PHE A 106 -10.75 -27.61 -54.21
C PHE A 106 -10.77 -26.11 -54.50
N ASP A 107 -9.69 -25.57 -55.10
CA ASP A 107 -9.74 -24.46 -56.08
C ASP A 107 -8.32 -24.10 -56.59
N TYR A 108 -7.61 -25.07 -57.19
CA TYR A 108 -6.21 -24.89 -57.62
C TYR A 108 -6.04 -24.06 -58.92
N ASP A 109 -7.11 -23.49 -59.49
CA ASP A 109 -7.03 -22.81 -60.80
C ASP A 109 -7.75 -21.46 -60.90
N MET A 110 -8.20 -20.85 -59.79
CA MET A 110 -8.57 -19.44 -59.85
C MET A 110 -7.37 -18.54 -59.51
N LYS A 111 -6.77 -17.93 -60.53
CA LYS A 111 -5.93 -16.72 -60.41
C LYS A 111 -6.79 -15.56 -59.87
N ARG A 112 -7.19 -15.65 -58.60
CA ARG A 112 -8.03 -14.66 -57.93
C ARG A 112 -7.31 -13.31 -57.97
N GLN A 113 -7.96 -12.31 -58.53
CA GLN A 113 -7.40 -10.97 -58.56
C GLN A 113 -7.29 -10.41 -57.12
N CYS A 114 -6.18 -9.71 -56.84
CA CYS A 114 -5.98 -9.03 -55.58
C CYS A 114 -7.11 -8.02 -55.31
N ILE A 115 -7.72 -8.05 -54.12
CA ILE A 115 -8.79 -7.11 -53.71
C ILE A 115 -8.22 -5.71 -53.36
N GLY A 116 -6.96 -5.44 -53.73
CA GLY A 116 -6.31 -4.16 -53.49
C GLY A 116 -6.94 -3.10 -54.39
N PRO A 117 -7.13 -1.86 -53.93
CA PRO A 117 -7.72 -0.82 -54.75
C PRO A 117 -6.88 -0.63 -56.03
N ARG A 118 -7.53 -0.78 -57.20
CA ARG A 118 -6.91 -0.70 -58.54
C ARG A 118 -5.78 -1.72 -58.78
N CYS A 119 -5.74 -2.84 -58.04
CA CYS A 119 -4.73 -3.87 -58.24
C CYS A 119 -5.20 -4.92 -59.24
N THR A 120 -4.42 -5.16 -60.30
CA THR A 120 -4.66 -6.21 -61.30
C THR A 120 -3.78 -7.44 -61.08
N LYS A 121 -2.90 -7.41 -60.08
CA LYS A 121 -2.03 -8.55 -59.75
C LYS A 121 -2.83 -9.70 -59.16
N PRO A 122 -2.42 -10.96 -59.38
CA PRO A 122 -3.02 -12.10 -58.71
C PRO A 122 -2.77 -12.03 -57.20
N ALA A 123 -3.76 -12.42 -56.41
CA ALA A 123 -3.65 -12.60 -54.98
C ALA A 123 -2.74 -13.80 -54.66
N LEU A 124 -2.08 -13.77 -53.50
CA LEU A 124 -1.31 -14.93 -53.04
C LEU A 124 -2.25 -16.10 -52.75
N VAL A 125 -1.78 -17.34 -52.88
CA VAL A 125 -2.60 -18.54 -52.57
C VAL A 125 -3.16 -18.46 -51.14
N THR A 126 -2.36 -17.96 -50.20
CA THR A 126 -2.68 -17.87 -48.77
C THR A 126 -3.32 -16.54 -48.33
N SER A 127 -3.54 -15.59 -49.24
CA SER A 127 -4.03 -14.25 -48.89
C SER A 127 -4.94 -13.66 -49.97
N LYS A 128 -5.90 -12.84 -49.56
CA LYS A 128 -6.77 -12.09 -50.49
C LYS A 128 -6.03 -10.96 -51.24
N TYR A 129 -4.75 -10.77 -50.96
CA TYR A 129 -3.94 -9.67 -51.47
C TYR A 129 -2.62 -10.19 -52.08
N CYS A 130 -2.10 -9.50 -53.09
CA CYS A 130 -0.78 -9.78 -53.67
C CYS A 130 0.37 -9.36 -52.75
N SER A 131 0.13 -8.44 -51.81
CA SER A 131 1.11 -7.96 -50.82
C SER A 131 0.42 -7.40 -49.58
N HIS A 132 1.17 -7.28 -48.48
CA HIS A 132 0.69 -6.59 -47.27
C HIS A 132 0.39 -5.10 -47.51
N GLU A 133 1.01 -4.48 -48.50
CA GLU A 133 0.75 -3.08 -48.86
C GLU A 133 -0.62 -2.91 -49.50
N CYS A 134 -1.01 -3.82 -50.42
CA CYS A 134 -2.35 -3.80 -51.01
C CYS A 134 -3.44 -4.02 -49.95
N GLY A 135 -3.21 -4.92 -48.98
CA GLY A 135 -4.13 -5.10 -47.85
C GLY A 135 -4.22 -3.88 -46.94
N ARG A 136 -3.08 -3.28 -46.58
CA ARG A 136 -3.04 -2.05 -45.75
C ARG A 136 -3.64 -0.84 -46.46
N LEU A 137 -3.46 -0.72 -47.77
CA LEU A 137 -4.03 0.37 -48.57
C LEU A 137 -5.55 0.26 -48.64
N LEU A 138 -6.10 -0.94 -48.87
CA LEU A 138 -7.54 -1.15 -48.81
C LEU A 138 -8.10 -0.85 -47.42
N ALA A 139 -7.44 -1.33 -46.36
CA ALA A 139 -7.85 -1.06 -44.99
C ALA A 139 -7.83 0.44 -44.68
N ARG A 140 -6.77 1.16 -45.07
CA ARG A 140 -6.67 2.62 -44.93
C ARG A 140 -7.82 3.33 -45.65
N ASN A 141 -8.10 2.97 -46.90
CA ASN A 141 -9.19 3.60 -47.66
C ASN A 141 -10.55 3.37 -47.00
N ARG A 142 -10.81 2.16 -46.51
CA ARG A 142 -12.03 1.86 -45.74
C ARG A 142 -12.13 2.68 -44.46
N LEU A 143 -11.02 2.81 -43.71
CA LEU A 143 -10.99 3.65 -42.51
C LEU A 143 -11.29 5.11 -42.85
N LEU A 144 -10.64 5.67 -43.88
CA LEU A 144 -10.86 7.07 -44.29
C LEU A 144 -12.28 7.35 -44.79
N GLN A 145 -12.95 6.35 -45.37
CA GLN A 145 -14.34 6.49 -45.82
C GLN A 145 -15.34 6.35 -44.68
N ILE A 146 -15.12 5.40 -43.77
CA ILE A 146 -16.13 5.04 -42.75
C ILE A 146 -15.97 5.89 -41.49
N LEU A 147 -14.75 6.09 -40.98
CA LEU A 147 -14.54 6.69 -39.66
C LEU A 147 -15.02 8.13 -39.51
N PRO A 148 -14.74 9.06 -40.45
CA PRO A 148 -15.12 10.46 -40.26
C PRO A 148 -16.61 10.63 -40.00
N GLN A 149 -17.45 9.94 -40.78
CA GLN A 149 -18.90 9.95 -40.60
C GLN A 149 -19.30 9.37 -39.24
N ARG A 150 -18.74 8.21 -38.86
CA ARG A 150 -19.05 7.56 -37.57
C ARG A 150 -18.64 8.40 -36.36
N ILE A 151 -17.51 9.12 -36.43
CA ILE A 151 -17.07 10.03 -35.38
C ILE A 151 -18.05 11.21 -35.26
N GLN A 152 -18.48 11.78 -36.38
CA GLN A 152 -19.45 12.89 -36.38
C GLN A 152 -20.79 12.45 -35.77
N GLU A 153 -21.31 11.29 -36.19
CA GLU A 153 -22.54 10.70 -35.66
C GLU A 153 -22.44 10.45 -34.14
N TRP A 154 -21.32 9.86 -33.69
CA TRP A 154 -21.06 9.60 -32.28
C TRP A 154 -20.96 10.88 -31.43
N ASN A 155 -20.32 11.93 -31.95
CA ASN A 155 -20.22 13.20 -31.25
C ASN A 155 -21.55 13.96 -31.23
N GLY A 156 -22.38 13.78 -32.25
CA GLY A 156 -23.71 14.41 -32.36
C GLY A 156 -24.78 13.75 -31.49
N THR A 157 -24.63 12.47 -31.12
CA THR A 157 -25.64 11.72 -30.36
C THR A 157 -25.13 11.32 -28.97
N PRO A 158 -25.52 12.02 -27.90
CA PRO A 158 -25.14 11.62 -26.55
C PRO A 158 -25.78 10.27 -26.19
N THR A 159 -24.96 9.34 -25.69
CA THR A 159 -25.46 8.04 -25.23
C THR A 159 -25.90 8.13 -23.76
N VAL A 160 -26.94 7.40 -23.39
CA VAL A 160 -27.40 7.28 -21.98
C VAL A 160 -26.26 6.85 -21.05
N ALA A 161 -25.39 5.96 -21.52
CA ALA A 161 -24.21 5.51 -20.75
C ALA A 161 -23.19 6.64 -20.52
N ASN A 162 -23.03 7.57 -21.46
CA ASN A 162 -22.16 8.73 -21.30
C ASN A 162 -22.80 9.78 -20.37
N ASP A 163 -24.11 9.96 -20.43
CA ASP A 163 -24.83 10.87 -19.52
C ASP A 163 -24.81 10.36 -18.08
N ASN A 164 -25.04 9.06 -17.88
CA ASN A 164 -24.86 8.43 -16.56
C ASN A 164 -23.42 8.58 -16.06
N GLY A 165 -22.43 8.45 -16.95
CA GLY A 165 -21.03 8.72 -16.65
C GLY A 165 -20.78 10.16 -16.22
N ARG A 166 -21.36 11.15 -16.91
CA ARG A 166 -21.26 12.58 -16.56
C ARG A 166 -21.89 12.87 -15.21
N GLN A 167 -23.11 12.36 -14.96
CA GLN A 167 -23.80 12.53 -13.68
C GLN A 167 -22.99 11.93 -12.52
N GLU A 168 -22.40 10.74 -12.71
CA GLU A 168 -21.58 10.12 -11.68
C GLU A 168 -20.27 10.89 -11.47
N LEU A 169 -19.64 11.43 -12.53
CA LEU A 169 -18.48 12.32 -12.41
C LEU A 169 -18.83 13.59 -11.61
N ASP A 170 -20.03 14.15 -11.76
CA ASP A 170 -20.47 15.29 -10.96
C ASP A 170 -20.70 14.93 -9.49
N ARG A 171 -21.20 13.72 -9.20
CA ARG A 171 -21.28 13.21 -7.82
C ARG A 171 -19.89 12.99 -7.21
N ILE A 172 -18.96 12.41 -7.97
CA ILE A 172 -17.56 12.23 -7.59
C ILE A 172 -16.90 13.58 -7.30
N ARG A 173 -17.12 14.60 -8.13
CA ARG A 173 -16.61 15.96 -7.89
C ARG A 173 -17.11 16.53 -6.57
N LYS A 174 -18.40 16.39 -6.25
CA LYS A 174 -18.95 16.81 -4.95
C LYS A 174 -18.32 16.04 -3.79
N ARG A 175 -18.18 14.71 -3.92
CA ARG A 175 -17.49 13.86 -2.92
C ARG A 175 -16.03 14.28 -2.72
N MET A 176 -15.31 14.59 -3.81
CA MET A 176 -13.92 15.06 -3.79
C MET A 176 -13.79 16.40 -3.06
N ILE A 177 -14.68 17.37 -3.34
CA ILE A 177 -14.70 18.67 -2.65
C ILE A 177 -14.94 18.46 -1.15
N ASN A 178 -15.96 17.69 -0.78
CA ASN A 178 -16.26 17.39 0.62
C ASN A 178 -15.10 16.68 1.33
N ALA A 179 -14.43 15.75 0.64
CA ALA A 179 -13.30 15.04 1.23
C ALA A 179 -12.11 15.98 1.48
N ARG A 180 -11.85 16.93 0.57
CA ARG A 180 -10.81 17.94 0.72
C ARG A 180 -11.12 18.98 1.80
N THR A 181 -12.38 19.41 1.92
CA THR A 181 -12.78 20.34 3.00
C THR A 181 -12.65 19.69 4.37
N GLU A 182 -13.03 18.42 4.49
CA GLU A 182 -12.82 17.63 5.72
C GLU A 182 -11.33 17.46 6.04
N LEU A 183 -10.47 17.24 5.03
CA LEU A 183 -9.01 17.21 5.22
C LEU A 183 -8.48 18.56 5.75
N GLN A 184 -8.94 19.68 5.20
CA GLN A 184 -8.57 21.01 5.68
C GLN A 184 -9.04 21.26 7.13
N ALA A 185 -10.24 20.78 7.50
CA ALA A 185 -10.71 20.84 8.87
C ALA A 185 -9.83 20.01 9.83
N LEU A 186 -9.35 18.85 9.41
CA LEU A 186 -8.38 18.04 10.18
C LEU A 186 -7.02 18.73 10.30
N GLU A 187 -6.59 19.50 9.31
CA GLU A 187 -5.38 20.33 9.41
C GLU A 187 -5.57 21.45 10.42
N GLN A 188 -6.72 22.12 10.45
CA GLN A 188 -7.02 23.12 11.47
C GLN A 188 -7.06 22.50 12.87
N LYS A 189 -7.66 21.31 13.01
CA LYS A 189 -7.67 20.51 14.24
C LYS A 189 -6.24 20.20 14.71
N PHE A 190 -5.35 19.89 13.78
CA PHE A 190 -3.93 19.68 14.06
C PHE A 190 -3.24 20.94 14.59
N HIS A 191 -3.37 22.07 13.88
CA HIS A 191 -2.77 23.34 14.32
C HIS A 191 -3.28 23.77 15.69
N ARG A 192 -4.58 23.60 15.94
CA ARG A 192 -5.18 23.88 17.24
C ARG A 192 -4.57 23.03 18.35
N LEU A 193 -4.38 21.73 18.12
CA LEU A 193 -3.73 20.84 19.08
C LEU A 193 -2.31 21.31 19.39
N GLU A 194 -1.52 21.69 18.39
CA GLU A 194 -0.16 22.21 18.62
C GLU A 194 -0.17 23.54 19.38
N THR A 195 -1.16 24.42 19.15
CA THR A 195 -1.35 25.63 19.96
C THR A 195 -1.61 25.28 21.42
N ILE A 196 -2.50 24.33 21.70
CA ILE A 196 -2.80 23.87 23.08
C ILE A 196 -1.57 23.25 23.74
N ILE A 197 -0.77 22.48 23.00
CA ILE A 197 0.47 21.90 23.52
C ILE A 197 1.49 23.01 23.83
N SER A 198 1.60 24.02 22.95
CA SER A 198 2.49 25.16 23.15
C SER A 198 2.11 25.99 24.38
N THR A 199 0.82 26.31 24.54
CA THR A 199 0.32 27.04 25.73
C THR A 199 0.45 26.21 27.01
N GLY A 200 0.20 24.90 26.94
CA GLY A 200 0.40 24.00 28.06
C GLY A 200 1.87 23.96 28.52
N ARG A 201 2.81 23.91 27.57
CA ARG A 201 4.27 23.85 27.85
C ARG A 201 4.84 25.14 28.41
N SER A 202 4.24 26.30 28.13
CA SER A 202 4.71 27.59 28.67
C SER A 202 4.34 27.83 30.13
N LEU A 203 3.50 26.98 30.72
CA LEU A 203 3.12 27.07 32.13
C LEU A 203 4.22 26.55 33.06
N THR A 204 4.19 27.02 34.31
CA THR A 204 5.12 26.60 35.36
C THR A 204 4.57 25.45 36.19
N VAL A 205 5.48 24.55 36.59
CA VAL A 205 5.17 23.45 37.50
C VAL A 205 4.75 24.02 38.85
N VAL A 206 3.61 23.56 39.34
CA VAL A 206 3.25 23.74 40.74
C VAL A 206 3.64 22.45 41.43
N GLU A 207 4.71 22.52 42.21
CA GLU A 207 4.92 21.53 43.25
C GLU A 207 3.71 21.67 44.18
N LYS A 208 2.87 20.63 44.23
CA LYS A 208 1.96 20.53 45.36
C LYS A 208 2.86 20.51 46.58
N LEU A 209 2.72 21.50 47.46
CA LEU A 209 3.20 21.38 48.83
C LEU A 209 2.61 20.06 49.32
N ASP A 210 3.49 19.11 49.65
CA ASP A 210 3.12 17.83 50.20
C ASP A 210 2.36 18.08 51.51
N ASN A 211 1.04 18.20 51.41
CA ASN A 211 0.14 17.96 52.52
C ASN A 211 -0.46 16.58 52.28
N ASP A 212 -0.42 15.80 53.36
CA ASP A 212 -1.01 14.48 53.59
C ASP A 212 -0.15 13.34 53.01
N ASP A 213 0.64 12.61 53.81
CA ASP A 213 0.24 11.94 55.07
C ASP A 213 -1.06 11.13 54.92
N GLU A 214 -1.34 10.65 53.70
CA GLU A 214 -2.27 9.56 53.45
C GLU A 214 -1.51 8.24 53.20
N SER A 215 -1.25 7.56 54.31
CA SER A 215 -1.52 6.12 54.45
C SER A 215 -0.57 5.15 53.72
N GLU A 216 0.52 4.83 54.43
CA GLU A 216 1.07 3.49 54.72
C GLU A 216 0.07 2.30 54.69
N GLY A 217 -0.68 2.08 53.60
CA GLY A 217 -1.72 1.05 53.56
C GLY A 217 -2.28 0.63 52.19
N GLU A 218 -1.79 1.17 51.07
CA GLU A 218 -2.22 0.68 49.74
C GLU A 218 -1.44 -0.60 49.39
N MET A 219 -2.07 -1.76 49.60
CA MET A 219 -1.55 -3.04 49.09
C MET A 219 -1.03 -2.90 47.65
N ASP A 220 0.16 -3.43 47.38
CA ASP A 220 0.79 -3.47 46.05
C ASP A 220 -0.10 -4.19 45.02
N GLN A 221 -1.12 -3.49 44.52
CA GLN A 221 -1.98 -4.01 43.47
C GLN A 221 -1.15 -4.09 42.19
N SER A 222 -1.00 -5.31 41.68
CA SER A 222 -0.25 -5.62 40.48
C SER A 222 -1.18 -6.20 39.41
N ILE A 223 -0.92 -5.82 38.16
CA ILE A 223 -1.62 -6.30 36.96
C ILE A 223 -0.58 -6.96 36.05
N TYR A 224 -0.97 -8.04 35.38
CA TYR A 224 -0.11 -8.69 34.39
C TYR A 224 -0.10 -7.91 33.07
N CYS A 225 1.07 -7.69 32.51
CA CYS A 225 1.21 -7.10 31.18
C CYS A 225 0.70 -8.08 30.12
N VAL A 226 -0.25 -7.65 29.27
CA VAL A 226 -0.82 -8.45 28.18
C VAL A 226 0.23 -8.86 27.13
N VAL A 227 1.31 -8.07 26.97
CA VAL A 227 2.33 -8.29 25.94
C VAL A 227 3.41 -9.28 26.38
N CYS A 228 3.89 -9.21 27.63
CA CYS A 228 4.99 -10.07 28.11
C CYS A 228 4.66 -10.94 29.33
N GLY A 229 3.45 -10.87 29.86
CA GLY A 229 2.99 -11.67 30.99
C GLY A 229 3.58 -11.32 32.36
N HIS A 230 4.43 -10.30 32.46
CA HIS A 230 5.05 -9.93 33.75
C HIS A 230 4.06 -9.18 34.65
N SER A 231 4.11 -9.43 35.96
CA SER A 231 3.36 -8.66 36.96
C SER A 231 3.96 -7.26 37.11
N VAL A 232 3.13 -6.23 36.98
CA VAL A 232 3.53 -4.81 37.05
C VAL A 232 2.61 -4.09 38.03
N SER A 233 3.16 -3.20 38.86
CA SER A 233 2.35 -2.30 39.70
C SER A 233 1.40 -1.45 38.84
N ILE A 234 0.15 -1.28 39.29
CA ILE A 234 -0.88 -0.48 38.60
C ILE A 234 -0.36 0.91 38.22
N ARG A 235 0.37 1.58 39.13
CA ARG A 235 0.90 2.94 38.89
C ARG A 235 1.87 3.00 37.69
N ASN A 236 2.55 1.90 37.40
CA ASN A 236 3.55 1.79 36.33
C ASN A 236 3.09 0.93 35.13
N ALA A 237 1.86 0.40 35.16
CA ALA A 237 1.35 -0.52 34.16
C ALA A 237 1.40 0.08 32.75
N ILE A 238 0.89 1.31 32.56
CA ILE A 238 0.88 1.98 31.25
C ILE A 238 2.31 2.21 30.71
N LYS A 239 3.24 2.63 31.58
CA LYS A 239 4.65 2.85 31.20
C LYS A 239 5.32 1.55 30.77
N HIS A 240 5.05 0.46 31.47
CA HIS A 240 5.57 -0.85 31.11
C HIS A 240 4.96 -1.36 29.80
N MET A 241 3.64 -1.28 29.64
CA MET A 241 2.94 -1.74 28.45
C MET A 241 3.44 -1.02 27.19
N ASP A 242 3.64 0.30 27.25
CA ASP A 242 4.18 1.09 26.15
C ASP A 242 5.63 0.69 25.80
N LYS A 243 6.53 0.55 26.79
CA LYS A 243 7.90 0.06 26.55
C LYS A 243 7.94 -1.36 26.02
N CYS A 244 7.04 -2.22 26.51
CA CYS A 244 6.93 -3.60 26.06
C CYS A 244 6.44 -3.65 24.61
N TYR A 245 5.43 -2.86 24.28
CA TYR A 245 4.93 -2.70 22.92
C TYR A 245 6.04 -2.22 21.98
N ILE A 246 6.75 -1.14 22.32
CA ILE A 246 7.90 -0.64 21.52
C ILE A 246 8.95 -1.73 21.31
N LYS A 247 9.27 -2.52 22.34
CA LYS A 247 10.25 -3.61 22.25
C LYS A 247 9.81 -4.74 21.32
N ILE A 248 8.53 -5.09 21.30
CA ILE A 248 8.01 -6.12 20.40
C ILE A 248 7.90 -5.57 18.98
N GLU A 249 7.33 -4.39 18.85
CA GLU A 249 7.00 -3.80 17.56
C GLU A 249 8.25 -3.39 16.78
N SER A 250 9.32 -2.96 17.45
CA SER A 250 10.63 -2.68 16.82
C SER A 250 11.36 -3.91 16.28
N GLN A 251 10.88 -5.14 16.54
CA GLN A 251 11.48 -6.36 15.97
C GLN A 251 11.04 -6.60 14.52
N MET A 252 9.96 -5.96 14.08
CA MET A 252 9.48 -6.04 12.71
C MET A 252 9.61 -4.68 12.04
N SER A 253 10.32 -4.66 10.93
CA SER A 253 10.43 -3.46 10.09
C SER A 253 9.29 -3.44 9.08
N PHE A 254 8.62 -2.29 8.98
CA PHE A 254 7.61 -2.01 7.96
C PHE A 254 8.12 -0.88 7.08
N GLY A 255 8.26 -1.14 5.79
CA GLY A 255 8.76 -0.14 4.86
C GLY A 255 8.37 -0.41 3.42
N SER A 256 8.62 0.58 2.58
CA SER A 256 8.52 0.43 1.13
C SER A 256 9.76 1.00 0.45
N VAL A 257 9.96 0.64 -0.82
CA VAL A 257 11.12 1.08 -1.61
C VAL A 257 11.08 2.59 -1.91
N TYR A 258 9.92 3.23 -1.80
CA TYR A 258 9.71 4.61 -2.20
C TYR A 258 9.31 5.50 -1.01
N PRO A 259 9.84 6.73 -0.90
CA PRO A 259 9.42 7.67 0.12
C PRO A 259 7.98 8.15 -0.14
N THR A 260 7.27 8.58 0.90
CA THR A 260 5.90 9.09 0.73
C THR A 260 5.97 10.47 0.08
N ARG A 261 5.24 10.65 -1.02
CA ARG A 261 5.22 11.92 -1.80
C ARG A 261 3.81 12.50 -1.82
N ILE A 262 3.21 12.72 -0.65
CA ILE A 262 1.93 13.41 -0.54
C ILE A 262 2.23 14.84 -0.07
N GLU A 263 1.76 15.84 -0.81
CA GLU A 263 1.92 17.25 -0.43
C GLU A 263 1.27 17.51 0.95
N GLY A 264 1.98 18.17 1.86
CA GLY A 264 1.50 18.38 3.24
C GLY A 264 1.59 17.15 4.17
N SER A 265 2.13 16.01 3.70
CA SER A 265 2.24 14.76 4.48
C SER A 265 3.60 14.50 5.11
N GLN A 266 4.57 15.42 4.99
CA GLN A 266 5.96 15.22 5.46
C GLN A 266 6.05 14.86 6.96
N ARG A 267 4.95 15.09 7.70
CA ARG A 267 4.82 14.81 9.13
C ARG A 267 4.02 13.55 9.48
N LEU A 268 3.38 12.89 8.51
CA LEU A 268 2.50 11.74 8.78
C LEU A 268 3.30 10.44 8.92
N PHE A 269 4.26 10.20 8.03
CA PHE A 269 5.05 8.97 8.01
C PHE A 269 6.50 9.26 8.40
N CYS A 270 7.14 8.26 9.01
CA CYS A 270 8.52 8.37 9.45
C CYS A 270 9.50 8.59 8.29
N ASP A 271 9.36 7.82 7.21
CA ASP A 271 10.16 7.90 5.97
C ASP A 271 11.70 7.96 6.17
N VAL A 272 12.20 7.48 7.32
CA VAL A 272 13.64 7.30 7.51
C VAL A 272 14.10 6.10 6.68
N TYR A 273 15.15 6.31 5.91
CA TYR A 273 15.71 5.30 5.02
C TYR A 273 16.56 4.29 5.80
N ASN A 274 16.26 3.00 5.65
CA ASN A 274 17.06 1.91 6.18
C ASN A 274 17.98 1.36 5.08
N GLU A 275 19.29 1.60 5.22
CA GLU A 275 20.29 1.18 4.25
C GLU A 275 20.42 -0.36 4.15
N GLN A 276 20.19 -1.09 5.24
CA GLN A 276 20.32 -2.55 5.26
C GLN A 276 19.21 -3.24 4.48
N GLN A 277 18.00 -2.68 4.51
CA GLN A 277 16.82 -3.25 3.84
C GLN A 277 16.48 -2.53 2.53
N GLN A 278 17.13 -1.40 2.23
CA GLN A 278 16.84 -0.55 1.07
C GLN A 278 15.38 -0.08 1.03
N THR A 279 14.80 0.20 2.20
CA THR A 279 13.39 0.61 2.35
C THR A 279 13.25 1.82 3.27
N TYR A 280 12.25 2.65 3.03
CA TYR A 280 11.81 3.76 3.87
C TYR A 280 10.77 3.30 4.89
N CYS A 281 10.92 3.70 6.15
CA CYS A 281 9.99 3.38 7.22
C CYS A 281 8.59 3.99 6.97
N LYS A 282 7.54 3.15 6.93
CA LYS A 282 6.14 3.59 6.71
C LYS A 282 5.28 3.64 7.97
N ARG A 283 5.90 3.50 9.14
CA ARG A 283 5.22 3.69 10.41
C ARG A 283 4.83 5.17 10.58
N LEU A 284 3.73 5.41 11.27
CA LEU A 284 3.30 6.76 11.64
C LEU A 284 4.43 7.47 12.39
N GLN A 285 4.80 8.67 11.97
CA GLN A 285 5.98 9.35 12.50
C GLN A 285 5.92 9.53 14.01
N VAL A 286 4.78 9.97 14.55
CA VAL A 286 4.64 10.24 15.99
C VAL A 286 4.71 8.98 16.86
N LEU A 287 4.46 7.78 16.30
CA LEU A 287 4.46 6.50 17.01
C LEU A 287 5.58 5.55 16.57
N CYS A 288 6.52 5.98 15.72
CA CYS A 288 7.54 5.08 15.18
C CYS A 288 8.47 4.56 16.31
N PRO A 289 8.46 3.26 16.63
CA PRO A 289 9.26 2.71 17.73
C PRO A 289 10.78 2.75 17.47
N GLU A 290 11.16 2.77 16.19
CA GLU A 290 12.56 2.67 15.76
C GLU A 290 13.24 4.05 15.64
N HIS A 291 12.51 5.04 15.14
CA HIS A 291 13.11 6.29 14.66
C HIS A 291 12.65 7.55 15.42
N THR A 292 11.59 7.45 16.24
CA THR A 292 11.12 8.58 17.05
C THR A 292 11.86 8.60 18.36
N LYS A 293 12.88 9.46 18.46
CA LYS A 293 13.62 9.68 19.70
C LYS A 293 12.76 10.50 20.65
N GLU A 294 12.47 9.95 21.84
CA GLU A 294 11.84 10.72 22.91
C GLU A 294 12.78 11.85 23.35
N PRO A 295 12.37 13.13 23.28
CA PRO A 295 13.19 14.22 23.78
C PRO A 295 13.35 14.07 25.30
N LYS A 296 14.55 14.36 25.81
CA LYS A 296 14.82 14.38 27.26
C LYS A 296 14.00 15.52 27.89
N VAL A 297 12.94 15.15 28.59
CA VAL A 297 12.04 16.07 29.30
C VAL A 297 12.78 16.70 30.49
N PRO A 298 12.99 18.03 30.54
CA PRO A 298 13.56 18.68 31.71
C PRO A 298 12.60 18.60 32.91
N GLU A 299 13.14 18.70 34.12
CA GLU A 299 12.35 18.58 35.36
C GLU A 299 11.34 19.72 35.55
N THR A 300 11.59 20.85 34.90
CA THR A 300 10.72 22.03 34.86
C THR A 300 9.59 21.92 33.84
N GLU A 301 9.55 20.87 33.01
CA GLU A 301 8.47 20.72 32.02
C GLU A 301 7.18 20.25 32.71
N VAL A 302 6.13 21.06 32.54
CA VAL A 302 4.78 20.73 32.98
C VAL A 302 4.15 19.66 32.09
N CYS A 303 3.23 18.90 32.68
CA CYS A 303 2.41 17.96 31.94
C CYS A 303 1.60 18.66 30.84
N GLY A 304 1.01 19.82 31.13
CA GLY A 304 0.30 20.65 30.16
C GLY A 304 -0.96 20.02 29.56
N CYS A 305 -1.47 18.91 30.13
CA CYS A 305 -2.69 18.26 29.62
C CYS A 305 -3.91 19.11 29.94
N PRO A 306 -4.78 19.45 28.97
CA PRO A 306 -6.04 20.12 29.27
C PRO A 306 -6.95 19.18 30.08
N LEU A 307 -7.45 19.67 31.22
CA LEU A 307 -8.23 18.92 32.22
C LEU A 307 -9.75 19.07 32.05
N THR A 308 -10.19 20.24 31.57
CA THR A 308 -11.60 20.66 31.65
C THR A 308 -12.23 20.97 30.30
N CYS A 309 -11.48 20.83 29.21
CA CYS A 309 -11.99 21.14 27.87
C CYS A 309 -11.93 19.90 26.99
N ASP A 310 -13.03 19.63 26.28
CA ASP A 310 -12.95 18.86 25.05
C ASP A 310 -11.91 19.55 24.16
N ILE A 311 -10.81 18.86 23.88
CA ILE A 311 -9.72 19.35 23.02
C ILE A 311 -10.26 19.73 21.63
N TYR A 312 -11.42 19.18 21.28
CA TYR A 312 -12.14 19.41 20.03
C TYR A 312 -13.37 20.32 20.15
N GLY A 313 -13.69 20.82 21.36
CA GLY A 313 -14.78 21.77 21.58
C GLY A 313 -14.54 23.11 20.87
N THR A 314 -15.44 24.08 20.92
CA THR A 314 -15.24 25.38 20.22
C THR A 314 -14.25 26.30 20.92
N GLU A 315 -14.09 26.19 22.23
CA GLU A 315 -13.26 27.10 23.03
C GLU A 315 -11.85 26.56 23.27
N LEU A 316 -10.82 27.39 23.06
CA LEU A 316 -9.46 27.01 23.46
C LEU A 316 -9.27 27.19 24.98
N PRO A 317 -8.61 26.24 25.66
CA PRO A 317 -8.26 26.42 27.06
C PRO A 317 -7.20 27.52 27.19
N THR A 318 -7.58 28.65 27.81
CA THR A 318 -6.69 29.81 27.98
C THR A 318 -6.20 29.98 29.41
N LYS A 319 -6.98 29.52 30.40
CA LYS A 319 -6.67 29.74 31.82
C LYS A 319 -5.70 28.69 32.36
N PRO A 320 -4.72 29.05 33.23
CA PRO A 320 -3.77 28.09 33.81
C PRO A 320 -4.42 26.90 34.54
N ASN A 321 -5.59 27.12 35.15
CA ASN A 321 -6.35 26.08 35.88
C ASN A 321 -7.00 25.04 34.96
N HIS A 322 -7.05 25.29 33.65
CA HIS A 322 -7.57 24.32 32.68
C HIS A 322 -6.51 23.29 32.29
N PHE A 323 -5.27 23.44 32.75
CA PHE A 323 -4.14 22.57 32.41
C PHE A 323 -3.60 21.83 33.62
N CYS A 324 -3.06 20.63 33.38
CA CYS A 324 -2.33 19.87 34.37
C CYS A 324 -0.96 20.48 34.61
N ARG A 325 -0.75 21.07 35.79
CA ARG A 325 0.49 21.74 36.19
C ARG A 325 1.47 20.84 36.97
N ALA A 326 1.21 19.53 37.02
CA ALA A 326 2.15 18.56 37.58
C ALA A 326 3.39 18.42 36.69
N ALA A 327 4.55 18.09 37.27
CA ALA A 327 5.75 17.78 36.50
C ALA A 327 5.50 16.61 35.53
N LYS A 328 5.87 16.78 34.26
CA LYS A 328 5.62 15.79 33.19
C LYS A 328 6.22 14.41 33.48
N ARG A 329 7.36 14.36 34.18
CA ARG A 329 8.01 13.11 34.61
C ARG A 329 7.26 12.37 35.73
N LYS A 330 6.59 13.11 36.62
CA LYS A 330 5.86 12.58 37.79
C LYS A 330 4.38 12.31 37.48
N CYS A 331 3.81 12.93 36.44
CA CYS A 331 2.41 12.74 36.08
C CYS A 331 2.12 11.34 35.50
N THR A 332 1.38 10.50 36.23
CA THR A 332 0.89 9.19 35.76
C THR A 332 -0.47 9.26 35.09
N ARG A 333 -1.29 10.27 35.42
CA ARG A 333 -2.66 10.45 34.89
C ARG A 333 -2.69 10.76 33.40
N HIS A 334 -1.73 11.51 32.88
CA HIS A 334 -1.69 11.95 31.47
C HIS A 334 -0.41 11.47 30.78
N PHE A 335 -0.15 10.16 30.86
CA PHE A 335 1.03 9.58 30.22
C PHE A 335 0.97 9.74 28.69
N LYS A 336 1.97 10.41 28.10
CA LYS A 336 2.12 10.62 26.64
C LYS A 336 0.88 11.18 25.93
N TRP A 337 0.04 11.96 26.62
CA TRP A 337 -1.19 12.51 26.04
C TRP A 337 -0.94 13.27 24.71
N GLU A 338 0.12 14.11 24.64
CA GLU A 338 0.47 14.83 23.41
C GLU A 338 0.68 13.89 22.22
N THR A 339 1.42 12.79 22.44
CA THR A 339 1.71 11.79 21.41
C THR A 339 0.44 11.08 20.97
N MET A 340 -0.45 10.74 21.91
CA MET A 340 -1.72 10.07 21.62
C MET A 340 -2.65 10.95 20.78
N TYR A 341 -2.86 12.22 21.17
CA TYR A 341 -3.72 13.13 20.42
C TYR A 341 -3.14 13.51 19.06
N ARG A 342 -1.81 13.68 18.95
CA ARG A 342 -1.15 13.85 17.65
C ARG A 342 -1.39 12.65 16.75
N ALA A 343 -1.25 11.43 17.29
CA ALA A 343 -1.46 10.19 16.56
C ALA A 343 -2.92 10.04 16.09
N GLU A 344 -3.88 10.42 16.93
CA GLU A 344 -5.30 10.38 16.58
C GLU A 344 -5.61 11.30 15.38
N VAL A 345 -5.16 12.55 15.43
CA VAL A 345 -5.37 13.52 14.35
C VAL A 345 -4.66 13.07 13.07
N ASP A 346 -3.42 12.61 13.18
CA ASP A 346 -2.66 12.12 12.02
C ASP A 346 -3.32 10.88 11.40
N LEU A 347 -3.88 9.97 12.20
CA LEU A 347 -4.60 8.80 11.71
C LEU A 347 -5.89 9.21 10.97
N GLN A 348 -6.62 10.21 11.49
CA GLN A 348 -7.79 10.76 10.80
C GLN A 348 -7.40 11.38 9.44
N ARG A 349 -6.29 12.13 9.39
CA ARG A 349 -5.76 12.70 8.14
C ARG A 349 -5.38 11.61 7.14
N ILE A 350 -4.71 10.54 7.58
CA ILE A 350 -4.35 9.40 6.70
C ILE A 350 -5.61 8.74 6.14
N ARG A 351 -6.63 8.46 6.97
CA ARG A 351 -7.90 7.89 6.49
C ARG A 351 -8.55 8.78 5.44
N GLN A 352 -8.49 10.09 5.62
CA GLN A 352 -9.06 11.04 4.68
C GLN A 352 -8.29 11.07 3.35
N TRP A 353 -6.97 10.98 3.38
CA TRP A 353 -6.16 10.81 2.17
C TRP A 353 -6.50 9.53 1.41
N LEU A 354 -6.66 8.40 2.11
CA LEU A 354 -7.07 7.14 1.47
C LEU A 354 -8.44 7.27 0.78
N LYS A 355 -9.39 7.97 1.41
CA LYS A 355 -10.71 8.27 0.82
C LYS A 355 -10.58 9.13 -0.44
N ILE A 356 -9.68 10.12 -0.46
CA ILE A 356 -9.40 10.94 -1.64
C ILE A 356 -8.83 10.08 -2.78
N ASP A 357 -7.90 9.18 -2.47
CA ASP A 357 -7.32 8.26 -3.46
C ASP A 357 -8.38 7.31 -4.04
N GLU A 358 -9.27 6.76 -3.22
CA GLU A 358 -10.38 5.92 -3.67
C GLU A 358 -11.31 6.67 -4.64
N ILE A 359 -11.66 7.93 -4.31
CA ILE A 359 -12.49 8.80 -5.16
C ILE A 359 -11.77 9.11 -6.48
N PHE A 360 -10.46 9.36 -6.44
CA PHE A 360 -9.65 9.60 -7.64
C PHE A 360 -9.60 8.37 -8.56
N ASP A 361 -9.43 7.18 -7.99
CA ASP A 361 -9.47 5.93 -8.74
C ASP A 361 -10.85 5.65 -9.35
N GLU A 362 -11.94 5.95 -8.62
CA GLU A 362 -13.30 5.93 -9.17
C GLU A 362 -13.44 6.87 -10.37
N GLU A 363 -12.97 8.12 -10.24
CA GLU A 363 -13.02 9.11 -11.31
C GLU A 363 -12.28 8.60 -12.56
N ARG A 364 -11.08 8.06 -12.36
CA ARG A 364 -10.26 7.48 -13.43
C ARG A 364 -10.98 6.32 -14.10
N ARG A 365 -11.57 5.39 -13.35
CA ARG A 365 -12.32 4.24 -13.89
C ARG A 365 -13.45 4.69 -14.80
N ILE A 366 -14.25 5.68 -14.38
CA ILE A 366 -15.37 6.19 -15.17
C ILE A 366 -14.88 6.90 -16.44
N LYS A 367 -13.87 7.77 -16.31
CA LYS A 367 -13.26 8.46 -17.47
C LYS A 367 -12.70 7.47 -18.49
N THR A 368 -11.99 6.44 -18.05
CA THR A 368 -11.48 5.38 -18.93
C THR A 368 -12.62 4.60 -19.58
N ALA A 369 -13.67 4.24 -18.83
CA ALA A 369 -14.84 3.57 -19.41
C ALA A 369 -15.54 4.42 -20.49
N MET A 370 -15.70 5.73 -20.26
CA MET A 370 -16.26 6.66 -21.25
C MET A 370 -15.37 6.79 -22.49
N SER A 371 -14.05 6.88 -22.31
CA SER A 371 -13.09 6.93 -23.41
C SER A 371 -13.08 5.63 -24.25
N ASN A 372 -13.15 4.47 -23.59
CA ASN A 372 -13.17 3.17 -24.26
C ASN A 372 -14.40 2.98 -25.16
N ARG A 373 -15.55 3.59 -24.81
CA ARG A 373 -16.76 3.55 -25.65
C ARG A 373 -16.59 4.30 -26.97
N ALA A 374 -15.82 5.38 -26.96
CA ALA A 374 -15.42 6.13 -28.16
C ALA A 374 -14.22 5.48 -28.89
N GLY A 375 -13.83 4.26 -28.52
CA GLY A 375 -12.72 3.55 -29.13
C GLY A 375 -12.96 3.20 -30.60
N LEU A 376 -11.90 3.24 -31.41
CA LEU A 376 -11.90 2.95 -32.85
C LEU A 376 -12.64 1.64 -33.21
N VAL A 377 -12.35 0.56 -32.48
CA VAL A 377 -12.96 -0.75 -32.72
C VAL A 377 -14.46 -0.73 -32.41
N SER A 378 -14.87 0.00 -31.37
CA SER A 378 -16.29 0.15 -31.01
C SER A 378 -17.07 0.82 -32.13
N LEU A 379 -16.54 1.91 -32.69
CA LEU A 379 -17.14 2.68 -33.81
C LEU A 379 -17.22 1.89 -35.11
N LEU A 380 -16.28 0.97 -35.34
CA LEU A 380 -16.27 0.12 -36.54
C LEU A 380 -17.22 -1.07 -36.44
N LEU A 381 -17.42 -1.63 -35.25
CA LEU A 381 -18.26 -2.81 -35.04
C LEU A 381 -19.74 -2.49 -34.83
N HIS A 382 -20.07 -1.29 -34.35
CA HIS A 382 -21.44 -0.93 -33.99
C HIS A 382 -21.92 0.25 -34.84
N GLN A 383 -23.16 0.14 -35.34
CA GLN A 383 -23.87 1.21 -36.03
C GLN A 383 -25.23 1.40 -35.38
N THR A 384 -25.58 2.65 -35.09
CA THR A 384 -26.93 3.00 -34.67
C THR A 384 -27.61 3.71 -35.83
N THR A 385 -28.73 3.18 -36.31
CA THR A 385 -29.55 3.83 -37.35
C THR A 385 -30.69 4.59 -36.68
N VAL A 386 -30.74 5.90 -36.90
CA VAL A 386 -31.86 6.73 -36.44
C VAL A 386 -32.94 6.69 -37.51
N HIS A 387 -34.11 6.14 -37.17
CA HIS A 387 -35.24 6.01 -38.10
C HIS A 387 -36.15 7.24 -38.16
N ASP A 388 -36.12 8.09 -37.13
CA ASP A 388 -36.90 9.34 -37.05
C ASP A 388 -35.95 10.54 -36.82
N PRO A 389 -35.76 11.44 -37.81
CA PRO A 389 -34.89 12.61 -37.68
C PRO A 389 -35.38 13.62 -36.62
N ASN A 390 -36.67 13.59 -36.26
CA ASN A 390 -37.21 14.44 -35.20
C ASN A 390 -37.00 13.82 -33.81
N CYS A 391 -36.65 12.54 -33.73
CA CYS A 391 -36.26 11.87 -32.49
C CYS A 391 -34.79 12.18 -32.17
N LEU A 392 -34.53 13.45 -31.84
CA LEU A 392 -33.24 13.92 -31.32
C LEU A 392 -32.90 13.28 -29.97
N ASP A 393 -33.92 12.70 -29.31
CA ASP A 393 -33.80 12.04 -28.04
C ASP A 393 -34.59 10.71 -28.00
N MET A 394 -33.86 9.60 -28.18
CA MET A 394 -34.37 8.22 -28.03
C MET A 394 -34.86 7.89 -26.61
N ARG A 395 -34.77 8.83 -25.65
CA ARG A 395 -35.24 8.71 -24.26
C ARG A 395 -36.68 9.20 -24.07
N THR A 396 -37.23 9.98 -24.99
CA THR A 396 -38.64 10.39 -24.91
C THR A 396 -39.52 9.22 -25.32
N LYS A 397 -40.53 8.87 -24.49
CA LYS A 397 -41.53 7.87 -24.89
C LYS A 397 -42.12 8.34 -26.23
N PRO A 398 -42.24 7.47 -27.24
CA PRO A 398 -42.82 7.87 -28.51
C PRO A 398 -44.22 8.44 -28.23
N THR A 399 -44.39 9.74 -28.45
CA THR A 399 -45.71 10.39 -28.50
C THR A 399 -46.37 10.01 -29.82
N VAL A 400 -46.56 8.70 -30.03
CA VAL A 400 -47.39 8.21 -31.14
C VAL A 400 -48.82 8.32 -30.65
N THR A 401 -49.42 9.49 -30.85
CA THR A 401 -50.88 9.59 -30.93
C THR A 401 -51.31 8.77 -32.14
N LYS A 402 -51.62 7.49 -31.92
CA LYS A 402 -52.24 6.65 -32.95
C LYS A 402 -53.55 7.33 -33.36
N LYS A 403 -53.59 7.95 -34.55
CA LYS A 403 -54.87 8.30 -35.17
C LYS A 403 -55.67 7.00 -35.35
N PRO A 404 -56.95 6.94 -34.96
CA PRO A 404 -57.74 5.73 -35.09
C PRO A 404 -57.81 5.33 -36.57
N ALA A 405 -57.47 4.08 -36.85
CA ALA A 405 -57.64 3.50 -38.17
C ALA A 405 -59.13 3.51 -38.51
N TYR A 406 -59.51 4.25 -39.56
CA TYR A 406 -60.83 4.15 -40.15
C TYR A 406 -60.96 2.73 -40.73
N ARG A 407 -61.87 1.95 -40.14
CA ARG A 407 -62.29 0.66 -40.68
C ARG A 407 -63.19 0.97 -41.87
N LEU A 408 -62.65 0.84 -43.08
CA LEU A 408 -63.48 0.74 -44.29
C LEU A 408 -64.34 -0.50 -44.12
N MET A 409 -65.65 -0.30 -43.91
CA MET A 409 -66.64 -1.36 -44.04
C MET A 409 -66.78 -1.67 -45.53
N ILE A 410 -66.50 -2.92 -45.90
CA ILE A 410 -67.02 -3.55 -47.10
C ILE A 410 -68.28 -4.30 -46.67
#